data_AF-A0A7X5VJ98-F1
#
_entry.id   AF-A0A7X5VJ98-F1
#
_cell.length_a   1.000
_cell.length_b   1.000
_cell.length_c   1.000
_cell.angle_alpha   90.00
_cell.angle_beta   90.00
_cell.angle_gamma   90.00
#
_symmetry.space_group_name_H-M   'P 1'
#
loop_
_entity.id
_entity.type
_entity.pdbx_description
1 polymer ?
#
loop_
_entity_poly.entity_id
_entity_poly.type
_entity_poly.pdbx_seq_one_letter_code
_entity_poly.pdbx_strand_id
1 'polypeptide(L)'
;MRVLARDAGVSIATAYRYVHEAIDVIAAQAPELPEVLAEALRQGWAFVCLDGTLIPCTRVSAPSEAGHDLWYSGKHNQHGGNIQVLADPDGWPVWVSDVEPGSTHDITAARIHALPALYPTAAAGLPTLTDKGYAGAGIGIQVPTKGHALCSDNRARNRLINALRAPAERANSLLKNTWRALRRITLDPWRIGPITTAALVLLQLQKPSR
;
A
#
# COMPACT_ATOMS: atom_id res chain seq x y z
N MET A 1 1.94 -22.02 -13.16
CA MET A 1 0.83 -23.00 -13.21
C MET A 1 1.26 -24.42 -13.52
N ARG A 2 2.03 -24.71 -14.58
CA ARG A 2 2.47 -26.10 -14.89
C ARG A 2 3.22 -26.79 -13.73
N VAL A 3 4.16 -26.08 -13.10
CA VAL A 3 4.93 -26.59 -11.94
C VAL A 3 4.01 -26.85 -10.75
N LEU A 4 3.23 -25.86 -10.32
CA LEU A 4 2.22 -26.00 -9.25
C LEU A 4 1.26 -27.17 -9.46
N ALA A 5 0.71 -27.33 -10.67
CA ALA A 5 -0.23 -28.42 -10.98
C ALA A 5 0.44 -29.80 -10.86
N ARG A 6 1.65 -29.93 -11.40
CA ARG A 6 2.46 -31.16 -11.28
C ARG A 6 2.76 -31.49 -9.82
N ASP A 7 3.22 -30.51 -9.06
CA ASP A 7 3.68 -30.72 -7.68
C ASP A 7 2.51 -31.02 -6.73
N ALA A 8 1.31 -30.49 -7.01
CA ALA A 8 0.08 -30.83 -6.29
C ALA A 8 -0.67 -32.07 -6.84
N GLY A 9 -0.17 -32.71 -7.90
CA GLY A 9 -0.82 -33.88 -8.51
C GLY A 9 -2.19 -33.60 -9.14
N VAL A 10 -2.46 -32.35 -9.55
CA VAL A 10 -3.74 -31.92 -10.13
C VAL A 10 -3.59 -31.51 -11.60
N SER A 11 -4.70 -31.47 -12.34
CA SER A 11 -4.68 -30.93 -13.71
C SER A 11 -4.37 -29.43 -13.71
N ILE A 12 -3.76 -28.92 -14.80
CA ILE A 12 -3.51 -27.48 -14.97
C ILE A 12 -4.82 -26.68 -14.84
N ALA A 13 -5.92 -27.19 -15.40
CA ALA A 13 -7.24 -26.57 -15.29
C ALA A 13 -7.72 -26.49 -13.82
N THR A 14 -7.49 -27.54 -13.03
CA THR A 14 -7.80 -27.56 -11.60
C THR A 14 -6.93 -26.57 -10.84
N ALA A 15 -5.63 -26.50 -11.13
CA ALA A 15 -4.74 -25.53 -10.52
C ALA A 15 -5.17 -24.08 -10.82
N TYR A 16 -5.60 -23.78 -12.06
CA TYR A 16 -6.13 -22.46 -12.41
C TYR A 16 -7.45 -22.15 -11.68
N ARG A 17 -8.32 -23.14 -11.51
CA ARG A 17 -9.60 -22.98 -10.79
C ARG A 17 -9.40 -22.57 -9.34
N TYR A 18 -8.33 -23.04 -8.69
CA TYR A 18 -8.04 -22.74 -7.29
C TYR A 18 -7.09 -21.56 -7.07
N VAL A 19 -6.61 -20.88 -8.12
CA VAL A 19 -5.64 -19.78 -7.94
C VAL A 19 -6.22 -18.62 -7.13
N HIS A 20 -7.50 -18.28 -7.36
CA HIS A 20 -8.18 -17.21 -6.64
C HIS A 20 -8.42 -17.56 -5.18
N GLU A 21 -8.85 -18.80 -4.92
CA GLU A 21 -9.02 -19.32 -3.56
C GLU A 21 -7.70 -19.32 -2.80
N ALA A 22 -6.60 -19.77 -3.43
CA ALA A 22 -5.28 -19.74 -2.80
C ALA A 22 -4.82 -18.31 -2.48
N ILE A 23 -5.06 -17.34 -3.38
CA ILE A 23 -4.79 -15.92 -3.12
C ILE A 23 -5.59 -15.45 -1.91
N ASP A 24 -6.88 -15.77 -1.86
CA ASP A 24 -7.78 -15.32 -0.81
C ASP A 24 -7.44 -15.93 0.55
N VAL A 25 -7.07 -17.22 0.59
CA VAL A 25 -6.60 -17.91 1.80
C VAL A 25 -5.31 -17.29 2.34
N ILE A 26 -4.35 -16.96 1.46
CA ILE A 26 -3.10 -16.31 1.88
C ILE A 26 -3.39 -14.88 2.33
N ALA A 27 -4.20 -14.12 1.59
CA ALA A 27 -4.56 -12.75 1.94
C ALA A 27 -5.27 -12.67 3.29
N ALA A 28 -6.11 -13.65 3.63
CA ALA A 28 -6.78 -13.74 4.93
C ALA A 28 -5.84 -13.94 6.12
N GLN A 29 -4.55 -14.21 5.89
CA GLN A 29 -3.54 -14.25 6.96
C GLN A 29 -2.90 -12.89 7.23
N ALA A 30 -3.23 -11.84 6.47
CA ALA A 30 -2.67 -10.52 6.69
C ALA A 30 -3.17 -9.92 8.01
N PRO A 31 -2.29 -9.25 8.78
CA PRO A 31 -2.71 -8.59 10.00
C PRO A 31 -3.59 -7.38 9.67
N GLU A 32 -4.57 -7.13 10.52
CA GLU A 32 -5.42 -5.94 10.42
C GLU A 32 -4.64 -4.69 10.83
N LEU A 33 -4.98 -3.53 10.27
CA LEU A 33 -4.26 -2.28 10.55
C LEU A 33 -4.16 -1.96 12.06
N PRO A 34 -5.23 -2.09 12.87
CA PRO A 34 -5.15 -1.86 14.31
C PRO A 34 -4.16 -2.81 15.02
N GLU A 35 -4.04 -4.06 14.57
CA GLU A 35 -3.11 -5.04 15.14
C GLU A 35 -1.66 -4.63 14.88
N VAL A 36 -1.37 -4.22 13.63
CA VAL A 36 -0.05 -3.71 13.23
C VAL A 36 0.34 -2.48 14.05
N LEU A 37 -0.60 -1.56 14.26
CA LEU A 37 -0.34 -0.32 15.00
C LEU A 37 -0.17 -0.57 16.51
N ALA A 38 -0.95 -1.49 17.09
CA ALA A 38 -0.79 -1.91 18.48
C ALA A 38 0.58 -2.56 18.70
N GLU A 39 1.01 -3.39 17.76
CA GLU A 39 2.34 -4.01 17.79
C GLU A 39 3.46 -2.96 17.64
N ALA A 40 3.30 -1.99 16.74
CA ALA A 40 4.26 -0.89 16.57
C ALA A 40 4.43 -0.06 17.85
N LEU A 41 3.32 0.23 18.55
CA LEU A 41 3.36 0.89 19.86
C LEU A 41 4.07 0.03 20.90
N ARG A 42 3.77 -1.27 20.95
CA ARG A 42 4.40 -2.22 21.89
C ARG A 42 5.91 -2.35 21.66
N GLN A 43 6.35 -2.31 20.41
CA GLN A 43 7.76 -2.32 20.03
C GLN A 43 8.44 -0.95 20.20
N GLY A 44 7.68 0.11 20.52
CA GLY A 44 8.23 1.46 20.69
C GLY A 44 8.74 2.08 19.40
N TRP A 45 8.09 1.82 18.27
CA TRP A 45 8.47 2.46 17.00
C TRP A 45 8.33 3.98 17.11
N ALA A 46 9.27 4.71 16.50
CA ALA A 46 9.27 6.17 16.56
C ALA A 46 8.24 6.81 15.61
N PHE A 47 7.90 6.12 14.53
CA PHE A 47 6.93 6.55 13.53
C PHE A 47 6.49 5.36 12.66
N VAL A 48 5.45 5.58 11.87
CA VAL A 48 5.12 4.73 10.71
C VAL A 48 5.04 5.61 9.46
N CYS A 49 5.26 5.02 8.29
CA CYS A 49 5.16 5.75 7.02
C CYS A 49 3.98 5.22 6.21
N LEU A 50 3.09 6.12 5.78
CA LEU A 50 2.01 5.80 4.86
C LEU A 50 2.33 6.38 3.48
N ASP A 51 2.23 5.55 2.46
CA ASP A 51 2.45 5.94 1.07
C ASP A 51 1.49 5.20 0.13
N GLY A 52 1.11 5.88 -0.95
CA GLY A 52 0.16 5.39 -1.95
C GLY A 52 0.93 4.84 -3.14
N THR A 53 0.53 3.69 -3.65
CA THR A 53 1.22 3.06 -4.77
C THR A 53 0.23 2.54 -5.79
N LEU A 54 0.44 2.92 -7.06
CA LEU A 54 -0.36 2.41 -8.16
C LEU A 54 0.17 1.04 -8.61
N ILE A 55 -0.66 0.00 -8.54
CA ILE A 55 -0.39 -1.31 -9.14
C ILE A 55 -0.94 -1.29 -10.58
N PRO A 56 -0.09 -1.40 -11.61
CA PRO A 56 -0.53 -1.33 -13.00
C PRO A 56 -1.45 -2.50 -13.35
N CYS A 57 -2.49 -2.25 -14.14
CA CYS A 57 -3.34 -3.30 -14.70
C CYS A 57 -3.49 -3.18 -16.22
N THR A 58 -4.01 -4.23 -16.85
CA THR A 58 -4.48 -4.14 -18.24
C THR A 58 -5.59 -3.10 -18.34
N ARG A 59 -5.67 -2.45 -19.50
CA ARG A 59 -6.69 -1.43 -19.75
C ARG A 59 -8.07 -2.01 -19.48
N VAL A 60 -8.80 -1.35 -18.59
CA VAL A 60 -10.21 -1.61 -18.31
C VAL A 60 -10.94 -0.32 -18.58
N SER A 61 -11.96 -0.37 -19.43
CA SER A 61 -12.83 0.77 -19.71
C SER A 61 -13.97 0.77 -18.72
N ALA A 62 -13.87 1.56 -17.66
CA ALA A 62 -14.94 1.74 -16.68
C ALA A 62 -15.21 3.25 -16.51
N PRO A 63 -16.23 3.81 -17.19
CA PRO A 63 -16.54 5.23 -17.06
C PRO A 63 -17.04 5.54 -15.65
N SER A 64 -16.45 6.55 -15.01
CA SER A 64 -16.98 7.17 -13.81
C SER A 64 -18.18 8.07 -14.12
N GLU A 65 -18.90 8.49 -13.08
CA GLU A 65 -19.99 9.47 -13.20
C GLU A 65 -19.52 10.79 -13.86
N ALA A 66 -18.26 11.18 -13.65
CA ALA A 66 -17.66 12.37 -14.22
C ALA A 66 -17.07 12.15 -15.64
N GLY A 67 -17.28 10.99 -16.25
CA GLY A 67 -16.89 10.69 -17.64
C GLY A 67 -15.41 10.35 -17.86
N HIS A 68 -14.58 10.34 -16.80
CA HIS A 68 -13.21 9.82 -16.87
C HIS A 68 -13.19 8.32 -16.58
N ASP A 69 -12.14 7.62 -17.03
CA ASP A 69 -11.98 6.20 -16.74
C ASP A 69 -11.54 5.98 -15.29
N LEU A 70 -12.36 5.25 -14.54
CA LEU A 70 -12.22 5.00 -13.11
C LEU A 70 -10.87 4.37 -12.76
N TRP A 71 -10.37 3.47 -13.60
CA TRP A 71 -9.10 2.78 -13.35
C TRP A 71 -7.89 3.51 -13.93
N TYR A 72 -8.10 4.63 -14.63
CA TYR A 72 -7.01 5.42 -15.20
C TYR A 72 -6.46 6.43 -14.19
N SER A 73 -5.18 6.30 -13.88
CA SER A 73 -4.49 7.27 -13.03
C SER A 73 -3.88 8.39 -13.87
N GLY A 74 -4.41 9.61 -13.73
CA GLY A 74 -3.83 10.79 -14.36
C GLY A 74 -2.40 11.11 -13.88
N LYS A 75 -2.08 10.79 -12.61
CA LYS A 75 -0.73 11.00 -12.03
C LYS A 75 0.32 10.12 -12.71
N HIS A 76 -0.05 8.89 -13.08
CA HIS A 76 0.88 7.90 -13.62
C HIS A 76 0.70 7.63 -15.12
N ASN A 77 -0.29 8.26 -15.77
CA ASN A 77 -0.67 8.06 -17.17
C ASN A 77 -0.86 6.58 -17.56
N GLN A 78 -1.49 5.80 -16.68
CA GLN A 78 -1.69 4.37 -16.88
C GLN A 78 -2.92 3.87 -16.10
N HIS A 79 -3.46 2.71 -16.53
CA HIS A 79 -4.48 2.00 -15.76
C HIS A 79 -3.85 1.26 -14.58
N GLY A 80 -4.53 1.25 -13.44
CA GLY A 80 -4.09 0.55 -12.25
C GLY A 80 -5.01 0.78 -11.07
N GLY A 81 -4.75 0.06 -9.98
CA GLY A 81 -5.42 0.25 -8.68
C GLY A 81 -4.48 0.94 -7.70
N ASN A 82 -5.00 1.90 -6.94
CA ASN A 82 -4.29 2.56 -5.86
C ASN A 82 -4.36 1.70 -4.58
N ILE A 83 -3.20 1.36 -4.02
CA ILE A 83 -3.07 0.66 -2.75
C ILE A 83 -2.33 1.57 -1.78
N GLN A 84 -2.84 1.72 -0.57
CA GLN A 84 -2.11 2.36 0.52
C GLN A 84 -1.21 1.32 1.19
N VAL A 85 0.03 1.69 1.47
CA VAL A 85 1.02 0.83 2.11
C VAL A 85 1.51 1.52 3.38
N LEU A 86 1.43 0.81 4.50
CA LEU A 86 2.07 1.23 5.75
C LEU A 86 3.41 0.51 5.89
N ALA A 87 4.45 1.26 6.24
CA ALA A 87 5.79 0.76 6.46
C ALA A 87 6.30 1.05 7.87
N ASP A 88 7.13 0.14 8.39
CA ASP A 88 7.92 0.34 9.61
C ASP A 88 9.04 1.39 9.38
N PRO A 89 9.71 1.87 10.45
CA PRO A 89 10.80 2.85 10.31
C PRO A 89 11.95 2.45 9.38
N ASP A 90 12.15 1.14 9.16
CA ASP A 90 13.22 0.61 8.32
C ASP A 90 12.79 0.41 6.87
N GLY A 91 11.54 0.77 6.54
CA GLY A 91 11.01 0.67 5.19
C GLY A 91 10.49 -0.73 4.83
N TRP A 92 10.17 -1.57 5.81
CA TRP A 92 9.49 -2.84 5.57
C TRP A 92 7.98 -2.62 5.50
N PRO A 93 7.27 -3.16 4.48
CA PRO A 93 5.81 -3.07 4.43
C PRO A 93 5.20 -3.95 5.54
N VAL A 94 4.27 -3.38 6.29
CA VAL A 94 3.63 -4.05 7.44
C VAL A 94 2.11 -4.17 7.29
N TRP A 95 1.51 -3.33 6.45
CA TRP A 95 0.10 -3.39 6.10
C TRP A 95 -0.14 -2.82 4.70
N VAL A 96 -1.20 -3.30 4.03
CA VAL A 96 -1.69 -2.76 2.76
C VAL A 96 -3.21 -2.64 2.81
N SER A 97 -3.78 -1.62 2.15
CA SER A 97 -5.22 -1.45 2.04
C SER A 97 -5.86 -2.36 0.99
N ASP A 98 -7.19 -2.42 1.01
CA ASP A 98 -7.96 -2.77 -0.17
C ASP A 98 -7.67 -1.82 -1.34
N VAL A 99 -7.98 -2.29 -2.54
CA VAL A 99 -7.74 -1.53 -3.77
C VAL A 99 -8.79 -0.44 -3.96
N GLU A 100 -8.31 0.77 -4.22
CA GLU A 100 -9.10 1.85 -4.77
C GLU A 100 -8.84 1.99 -6.27
N PRO A 101 -9.79 2.53 -7.05
CA PRO A 101 -9.55 2.86 -8.44
C PRO A 101 -8.33 3.76 -8.67
N GLY A 102 -7.67 3.62 -9.82
CA GLY A 102 -6.47 4.38 -10.15
C GLY A 102 -6.65 5.89 -10.23
N SER A 103 -7.89 6.36 -10.45
CA SER A 103 -8.23 7.78 -10.40
C SER A 103 -8.37 8.33 -8.97
N THR A 104 -8.46 7.46 -7.96
CA THR A 104 -8.62 7.86 -6.55
C THR A 104 -7.34 8.50 -6.02
N HIS A 105 -7.47 9.74 -5.52
CA HIS A 105 -6.38 10.45 -4.86
C HIS A 105 -5.92 9.74 -3.59
N ASP A 106 -4.60 9.76 -3.33
CA ASP A 106 -3.98 9.11 -2.17
C ASP A 106 -4.63 9.51 -0.84
N ILE A 107 -4.93 10.81 -0.65
CA ILE A 107 -5.62 11.30 0.55
C ILE A 107 -7.04 10.72 0.71
N THR A 108 -7.75 10.46 -0.39
CA THR A 108 -9.09 9.86 -0.36
C THR A 108 -9.00 8.40 0.06
N ALA A 109 -8.11 7.63 -0.57
CA ALA A 109 -7.86 6.24 -0.19
C ALA A 109 -7.40 6.13 1.28
N ALA A 110 -6.53 7.03 1.73
CA ALA A 110 -6.08 7.08 3.12
C ALA A 110 -7.23 7.31 4.10
N ARG A 111 -8.17 8.21 3.78
CA ARG A 111 -9.34 8.50 4.64
C ARG A 111 -10.26 7.30 4.80
N ILE A 112 -10.39 6.50 3.74
CA ILE A 112 -11.21 5.28 3.76
C ILE A 112 -10.53 4.21 4.61
N HIS A 113 -9.25 3.94 4.35
CA HIS A 113 -8.61 2.70 4.80
C HIS A 113 -7.68 2.85 6.01
N ALA A 114 -7.03 4.01 6.19
CA ALA A 114 -5.88 4.12 7.09
C ALA A 114 -6.09 5.15 8.21
N LEU A 115 -6.49 6.38 7.86
CA LEU A 115 -6.51 7.50 8.79
C LEU A 115 -7.36 7.27 10.05
N PRO A 116 -8.55 6.62 9.99
CA PRO A 116 -9.34 6.35 11.20
C PRO A 116 -8.57 5.57 12.28
N ALA A 117 -7.71 4.62 11.90
CA ALA A 117 -6.88 3.86 12.83
C ALA A 117 -5.57 4.60 13.19
N LEU A 118 -5.05 5.45 12.30
CA LEU A 118 -3.82 6.20 12.53
C LEU A 118 -3.99 7.35 13.52
N TYR A 119 -5.16 8.00 13.57
CA TYR A 119 -5.41 9.11 14.51
C TYR A 119 -5.24 8.73 15.99
N PRO A 120 -5.91 7.68 16.53
CA PRO A 120 -5.73 7.31 17.94
C PRO A 120 -4.30 6.88 18.23
N THR A 121 -3.64 6.22 17.27
CA THR A 121 -2.26 5.76 17.41
C THR A 121 -1.26 6.92 17.44
N ALA A 122 -1.51 7.97 16.64
CA ALA A 122 -0.74 9.20 16.69
C ALA A 122 -0.95 9.97 18.00
N ALA A 123 -2.17 9.98 18.54
CA ALA A 123 -2.45 10.53 19.87
C ALA A 123 -1.75 9.74 20.99
N ALA A 124 -1.54 8.44 20.80
CA ALA A 124 -0.77 7.58 21.69
C ALA A 124 0.77 7.70 21.51
N GLY A 125 1.24 8.60 20.65
CA GLY A 125 2.66 8.90 20.50
C GLY A 125 3.36 8.26 19.30
N LEU A 126 2.64 7.56 18.41
CA LEU A 126 3.19 7.02 17.16
C LEU A 126 2.76 7.87 15.95
N PRO A 127 3.51 8.92 15.59
CA PRO A 127 3.16 9.76 14.45
C PRO A 127 3.25 8.99 13.13
N THR A 128 2.40 9.37 12.17
CA THR A 128 2.50 8.87 10.79
C THR A 128 3.18 9.90 9.90
N LEU A 129 4.14 9.49 9.07
CA LEU A 129 4.79 10.33 8.08
C LEU A 129 4.24 10.03 6.67
N THR A 130 3.91 11.08 5.91
CA THR A 130 3.35 10.93 4.55
C THR A 130 4.02 11.87 3.55
N ASP A 131 3.73 11.71 2.25
CA ASP A 131 4.15 12.67 1.24
C ASP A 131 3.19 13.86 1.18
N LYS A 132 3.49 14.82 0.30
CA LYS A 132 2.65 16.02 0.08
C LYS A 132 1.27 15.67 -0.50
N GLY A 133 1.08 14.51 -1.11
CA GLY A 133 -0.20 14.01 -1.62
C GLY A 133 -1.27 13.90 -0.53
N TYR A 134 -0.87 13.76 0.73
CA TYR A 134 -1.75 13.64 1.89
C TYR A 134 -2.06 14.98 2.58
N ALA A 135 -1.89 16.11 1.88
CA ALA A 135 -2.29 17.41 2.41
C ALA A 135 -3.77 17.38 2.85
N GLY A 136 -4.03 17.80 4.09
CA GLY A 136 -5.37 17.70 4.70
C GLY A 136 -5.66 16.35 5.38
N ALA A 137 -4.64 15.57 5.71
CA ALA A 137 -4.77 14.33 6.50
C ALA A 137 -5.06 14.57 7.99
N GLY A 138 -4.93 15.79 8.51
CA GLY A 138 -5.33 16.12 9.89
C GLY A 138 -4.25 15.89 10.94
N ILE A 139 -4.68 15.90 12.20
CA ILE A 139 -3.80 15.91 13.38
C ILE A 139 -3.08 14.57 13.52
N GLY A 140 -1.80 14.60 13.92
CA GLY A 140 -0.98 13.40 14.12
C GLY A 140 -0.34 12.84 12.85
N ILE A 141 -0.78 13.30 11.67
CA ILE A 141 -0.20 12.95 10.38
C ILE A 141 0.78 14.05 9.94
N GLN A 142 2.06 13.71 9.86
CA GLN A 142 3.14 14.62 9.50
C GLN A 142 3.28 14.70 7.98
N VAL A 143 2.60 15.70 7.41
CA VAL A 143 2.65 16.03 5.99
C VAL A 143 3.66 17.17 5.76
N PRO A 144 4.55 17.08 4.76
CA PRO A 144 5.40 18.21 4.36
C PRO A 144 4.56 19.39 3.85
N THR A 145 4.93 20.61 4.23
CA THR A 145 4.24 21.84 3.80
C THR A 145 4.41 22.03 2.29
N LYS A 146 3.30 22.26 1.57
CA LYS A 146 3.28 22.62 0.14
C LYS A 146 3.56 24.12 -0.05
N GLY A 147 4.10 24.48 -1.21
CA GLY A 147 4.32 25.87 -1.62
C GLY A 147 5.74 26.14 -2.12
N HIS A 148 5.91 27.35 -2.66
CA HIS A 148 7.20 27.90 -3.08
C HIS A 148 7.74 28.85 -2.00
N ALA A 149 9.06 29.10 -2.02
CA ALA A 149 9.71 30.05 -1.11
C ALA A 149 9.38 29.86 0.38
N LEU A 150 9.28 28.59 0.82
CA LEU A 150 9.03 28.25 2.22
C LEU A 150 10.08 28.89 3.14
N CYS A 151 9.64 29.36 4.32
CA CYS A 151 10.54 29.84 5.37
C CYS A 151 11.55 28.74 5.78
N SER A 152 12.63 29.14 6.47
CA SER A 152 13.68 28.25 6.96
C SER A 152 13.11 27.02 7.68
N ASP A 153 12.14 27.24 8.55
CA ASP A 153 11.65 26.22 9.49
C ASP A 153 10.81 25.17 8.75
N ASN A 154 9.93 25.62 7.85
CA ASN A 154 9.16 24.73 6.99
C ASN A 154 10.08 23.91 6.06
N ARG A 155 11.17 24.50 5.56
CA ARG A 155 12.17 23.75 4.77
C ARG A 155 12.90 22.72 5.63
N ALA A 156 13.31 23.07 6.83
CA ALA A 156 13.98 22.15 7.76
C ALA A 156 13.06 20.98 8.14
N ARG A 157 11.82 21.27 8.53
CA ARG A 157 10.78 20.27 8.81
C ARG A 157 10.54 19.34 7.61
N ASN A 158 10.38 19.91 6.41
CA ASN A 158 10.18 19.10 5.20
C ASN A 158 11.38 18.20 4.91
N ARG A 159 12.61 18.68 5.10
CA ARG A 159 13.83 17.86 4.94
C ARG A 159 13.84 16.69 5.93
N LEU A 160 13.50 16.94 7.20
CA LEU A 160 13.43 15.89 8.21
C LEU A 160 12.37 14.84 7.88
N ILE A 161 11.14 15.26 7.56
CA ILE A 161 10.07 14.33 7.18
C ILE A 161 10.49 13.50 5.96
N ASN A 162 11.02 14.13 4.92
CA ASN A 162 11.45 13.42 3.72
C ASN A 162 12.61 12.44 4.00
N ALA A 163 13.57 12.82 4.84
CA ALA A 163 14.69 11.96 5.20
C ALA A 163 14.23 10.72 5.99
N LEU A 164 13.34 10.89 6.96
CA LEU A 164 12.78 9.79 7.75
C LEU A 164 11.87 8.89 6.91
N ARG A 165 11.23 9.43 5.86
CA ARG A 165 10.37 8.68 4.95
C ARG A 165 11.11 7.96 3.84
N ALA A 166 12.34 8.34 3.51
CA ALA A 166 13.09 7.73 2.41
C ALA A 166 13.14 6.18 2.49
N PRO A 167 13.30 5.55 3.67
CA PRO A 167 13.17 4.10 3.80
C PRO A 167 11.80 3.56 3.34
N ALA A 168 10.69 4.27 3.55
CA ALA A 168 9.36 3.79 3.17
C ALA A 168 9.16 3.63 1.65
N GLU A 169 9.92 4.35 0.82
CA GLU A 169 9.93 4.10 -0.64
C GLU A 169 10.38 2.67 -0.97
N ARG A 170 11.23 2.08 -0.10
CA ARG A 170 11.64 0.68 -0.18
C ARG A 170 10.45 -0.27 -0.01
N ALA A 171 9.45 0.06 0.81
CA ALA A 171 8.31 -0.83 1.07
C ALA A 171 7.52 -1.11 -0.22
N ASN A 172 7.21 -0.04 -0.96
CA ASN A 172 6.56 -0.13 -2.27
C ASN A 172 7.43 -0.88 -3.29
N SER A 173 8.74 -0.64 -3.27
CA SER A 173 9.70 -1.34 -4.11
C SER A 173 9.75 -2.84 -3.79
N LEU A 174 9.75 -3.23 -2.50
CA LEU A 174 9.76 -4.64 -2.07
C LEU A 174 8.52 -5.37 -2.58
N LEU A 175 7.33 -4.78 -2.44
CA LEU A 175 6.11 -5.38 -2.97
C LEU A 175 6.20 -5.56 -4.50
N LYS A 176 6.51 -4.50 -5.24
CA LYS A 176 6.48 -4.50 -6.72
C LYS A 176 7.61 -5.29 -7.39
N ASN A 177 8.80 -5.31 -6.79
CA ASN A 177 9.98 -5.91 -7.39
C ASN A 177 10.14 -7.39 -7.04
N THR A 178 9.77 -7.79 -5.83
CA THR A 178 9.78 -9.20 -5.39
C THR A 178 8.75 -10.00 -6.16
N TRP A 179 7.54 -9.45 -6.31
CA TRP A 179 6.41 -10.16 -6.92
C TRP A 179 6.16 -9.66 -8.33
N ARG A 180 6.60 -10.44 -9.34
CA ARG A 180 6.37 -10.14 -10.76
C ARG A 180 4.88 -9.92 -11.09
N ALA A 181 3.97 -10.55 -10.36
CA ALA A 181 2.53 -10.37 -10.52
C ALA A 181 2.10 -8.90 -10.35
N LEU A 182 2.70 -8.17 -9.41
CA LEU A 182 2.37 -6.77 -9.12
C LEU A 182 2.96 -5.77 -10.14
N ARG A 183 3.76 -6.23 -11.10
CA ARG A 183 4.29 -5.35 -12.16
C ARG A 183 3.22 -5.01 -13.20
N ARG A 184 2.27 -5.92 -13.43
CA ARG A 184 1.12 -5.71 -14.29
C ARG A 184 0.08 -6.80 -14.05
N ILE A 185 -1.05 -6.42 -13.49
CA ILE A 185 -2.18 -7.31 -13.26
C ILE A 185 -3.03 -7.41 -14.53
N THR A 186 -3.24 -8.63 -15.02
CA THR A 186 -4.09 -8.91 -16.18
C THR A 186 -5.47 -9.46 -15.80
N LEU A 187 -5.72 -9.60 -14.51
CA LEU A 187 -7.00 -10.01 -13.94
C LEU A 187 -7.91 -8.78 -13.75
N ASP A 188 -9.13 -9.02 -13.30
CA ASP A 188 -10.02 -7.96 -12.81
C ASP A 188 -9.24 -7.02 -11.85
N PRO A 189 -9.22 -5.70 -12.08
CA PRO A 189 -8.56 -4.72 -11.21
C PRO A 189 -8.97 -4.83 -9.74
N TRP A 190 -10.18 -5.30 -9.42
CA TRP A 190 -10.57 -5.54 -8.03
C TRP A 190 -9.74 -6.62 -7.32
N ARG A 191 -9.11 -7.53 -8.09
CA ARG A 191 -8.20 -8.54 -7.54
C ARG A 191 -6.84 -7.98 -7.16
N ILE A 192 -6.52 -6.73 -7.50
CA ILE A 192 -5.26 -6.08 -7.09
C ILE A 192 -5.11 -6.09 -5.56
N GLY A 193 -6.18 -5.81 -4.81
CA GLY A 193 -6.17 -5.81 -3.34
C GLY A 193 -5.74 -7.17 -2.79
N PRO A 194 -6.53 -8.24 -2.97
CA PRO A 194 -6.18 -9.58 -2.50
C PRO A 194 -4.80 -10.07 -2.96
N ILE A 195 -4.39 -9.77 -4.20
CA ILE A 195 -3.05 -10.14 -4.70
C ILE A 195 -1.95 -9.39 -3.95
N THR A 196 -2.15 -8.11 -3.64
CA THR A 196 -1.18 -7.29 -2.91
C THR A 196 -1.13 -7.69 -1.43
N THR A 197 -2.27 -8.00 -0.82
CA THR A 197 -2.37 -8.52 0.55
C THR A 197 -1.69 -9.89 0.68
N ALA A 198 -1.92 -10.81 -0.26
CA ALA A 198 -1.22 -12.09 -0.29
C ALA A 198 0.30 -11.91 -0.49
N ALA A 199 0.71 -10.98 -1.35
CA ALA A 199 2.11 -10.62 -1.54
C ALA A 199 2.76 -10.05 -0.28
N LEU A 200 2.04 -9.27 0.53
CA LEU A 200 2.49 -8.79 1.84
C LEU A 200 2.74 -9.96 2.79
N VAL A 201 1.78 -10.88 2.93
CA VAL A 201 1.91 -12.05 3.82
C VAL A 201 3.13 -12.89 3.44
N LEU A 202 3.29 -13.20 2.16
CA LEU A 202 4.44 -13.96 1.68
C LEU A 202 5.77 -13.22 1.92
N LEU A 203 5.77 -11.90 1.81
CA LEU A 203 6.95 -11.09 2.10
C LEU A 203 7.27 -11.08 3.60
N GLN A 204 6.27 -11.01 4.47
CA GLN A 204 6.45 -11.10 5.92
C GLN A 204 7.05 -12.44 6.36
N LEU A 205 6.66 -13.55 5.72
CA LEU A 205 7.27 -14.88 5.94
C LEU A 205 8.75 -14.94 5.53
N GLN A 206 9.19 -14.04 4.64
CA GLN A 206 10.58 -13.92 4.21
C GLN A 206 11.37 -12.89 5.03
N LYS A 207 10.73 -12.15 5.95
CA LYS A 207 11.40 -11.14 6.77
C LYS A 207 12.48 -11.86 7.60
N PRO A 208 13.77 -11.51 7.45
CA PRO A 208 14.82 -12.12 8.25
C PRO A 208 14.53 -11.90 9.73
N SER A 209 14.61 -12.95 10.53
CA SER A 209 14.53 -12.85 11.99
C SER A 209 15.62 -11.89 12.46
N ARG A 210 15.22 -10.82 13.17
CA ARG A 210 16.15 -9.91 13.85
C ARG A 210 16.45 -10.43 15.24
#